data_AF-A0A3M6K6G9-F1
#
_entry.id   AF-A0A3M6K6G9-F1
#
_cell.length_a   1.000
_cell.length_b   1.000
_cell.length_c   1.000
_cell.angle_alpha   90.00
_cell.angle_beta   90.00
_cell.angle_gamma   90.00
#
_symmetry.space_group_name_H-M   'P 1'
#
loop_
_entity.id
_entity.type
_entity.pdbx_description
1 polymer ?
#
loop_
_entity_poly.entity_id
_entity_poly.type
_entity_poly.pdbx_seq_one_letter_code
_entity_poly.pdbx_strand_id
1 'polypeptide(L)'
;MDFKKFQNIKCICNESVNFELIGEIECDWGEHVVIQCPRCQELFSVDNSCPAFHDILDLEKNNFELFSDKEKFDYTLNSHPN
;
A
#
# COMPACT_ATOMS: atom_id res chain seq x y z
N MET A 1 -1.57 8.65 -4.94
CA MET A 1 -2.62 8.55 -3.90
C MET A 1 -2.48 9.70 -2.90
N ASP A 2 -3.55 10.03 -2.16
CA ASP A 2 -3.49 10.93 -1.00
C ASP A 2 -3.15 10.12 0.28
N PHE A 3 -1.99 10.36 0.87
CA PHE A 3 -1.51 9.65 2.06
C PHE A 3 -2.39 9.85 3.30
N LYS A 4 -3.21 10.92 3.34
CA LYS A 4 -4.15 11.15 4.44
C LYS A 4 -5.19 10.04 4.55
N LYS A 5 -5.41 9.27 3.48
CA LYS A 5 -6.33 8.12 3.47
C LYS A 5 -5.84 6.97 4.36
N PHE A 6 -4.53 6.87 4.64
CA PHE A 6 -3.96 5.78 5.43
C PHE A 6 -3.92 6.06 6.94
N GLN A 7 -4.84 6.90 7.41
CA GLN A 7 -5.03 7.21 8.82
C GLN A 7 -6.24 6.46 9.36
N ASN A 8 -6.08 5.80 10.51
CA ASN A 8 -7.11 5.01 11.18
C ASN A 8 -7.78 3.95 10.28
N ILE A 9 -6.98 3.25 9.47
CA ILE A 9 -7.45 2.16 8.60
C ILE A 9 -7.04 0.81 9.16
N LYS A 10 -7.83 -0.22 8.87
CA LYS A 10 -7.63 -1.58 9.37
C LYS A 10 -6.63 -2.34 8.49
N CYS A 11 -5.47 -2.66 9.03
CA CYS A 11 -4.43 -3.40 8.33
C CYS A 11 -4.80 -4.90 8.15
N ILE A 12 -4.01 -5.64 7.38
CA ILE A 12 -4.13 -7.10 7.23
C ILE A 12 -3.89 -7.86 8.54
N CYS A 13 -3.18 -7.25 9.51
CA CYS A 13 -3.04 -7.78 10.86
C CYS A 13 -4.28 -7.54 11.75
N ASN A 14 -5.38 -7.05 11.17
CA ASN A 14 -6.66 -6.73 11.82
C ASN A 14 -6.65 -5.59 12.85
N GLU A 15 -5.53 -4.90 13.03
CA GLU A 15 -5.44 -3.70 13.86
C GLU A 15 -5.77 -2.44 13.06
N SER A 16 -6.50 -1.51 13.69
CA SER A 16 -6.67 -0.15 13.19
C SER A 16 -5.42 0.67 13.50
N VAL A 17 -4.77 1.20 12.48
CA VAL A 17 -3.49 1.89 12.60
C VAL A 17 -3.45 3.16 11.77
N ASN A 18 -2.52 4.04 12.13
CA ASN A 18 -2.04 5.10 11.26
C ASN A 18 -0.80 4.57 10.58
N PHE A 19 -0.84 4.42 9.26
CA PHE A 19 0.34 3.99 8.53
C PHE A 19 1.37 5.11 8.49
N GLU A 20 2.64 4.70 8.56
CA GLU A 20 3.79 5.58 8.47
C GLU A 20 4.30 5.60 7.03
N LEU A 21 4.53 6.79 6.47
CA LEU A 21 5.20 6.93 5.18
C LEU A 21 6.70 6.77 5.41
N ILE A 22 7.29 5.71 4.86
CA ILE A 22 8.74 5.47 4.99
C ILE A 22 9.51 6.20 3.89
N GLY A 23 8.86 6.53 2.77
CA GLY A 23 9.49 7.18 1.61
C GLY A 23 9.88 6.16 0.55
N GLU A 24 10.94 6.46 -0.20
CA GLU A 24 11.43 5.63 -1.32
C GLU A 24 12.32 4.48 -0.80
N ILE A 25 11.92 3.25 -1.08
CA ILE A 25 12.69 2.03 -0.85
C ILE A 25 13.10 1.44 -2.20
N GLU A 26 14.39 1.13 -2.35
CA GLU A 26 14.92 0.43 -3.53
C GLU A 26 14.67 -1.08 -3.42
N CYS A 27 14.22 -1.69 -4.51
CA CYS A 27 14.12 -3.13 -4.71
C CYS A 27 14.61 -3.52 -6.12
N ASP A 28 14.57 -4.81 -6.45
CA ASP A 28 15.04 -5.34 -7.75
C ASP A 28 14.34 -4.74 -8.98
N TRP A 29 13.17 -4.11 -8.79
CA TRP A 29 12.40 -3.47 -9.86
C TRP A 29 12.47 -1.94 -9.88
N GLY A 30 13.18 -1.33 -8.92
CA GLY A 30 13.34 0.11 -8.80
C GLY A 30 12.99 0.66 -7.42
N GLU A 31 12.85 1.98 -7.35
CA GLU A 31 12.47 2.71 -6.15
C GLU A 31 10.94 2.78 -6.02
N HIS A 32 10.44 2.50 -4.82
CA HIS A 32 9.01 2.53 -4.51
C HIS A 32 8.70 3.38 -3.31
N VAL A 33 7.64 4.17 -3.40
CA VAL A 33 7.08 4.85 -2.24
C VAL A 33 6.26 3.84 -1.44
N VAL A 34 6.65 3.62 -0.18
CA VAL A 34 5.99 2.63 0.69
C VAL A 34 5.40 3.23 1.95
N ILE A 35 4.33 2.59 2.41
CA ILE A 35 3.77 2.80 3.75
C ILE A 35 3.99 1.57 4.62
N GLN A 36 4.17 1.79 5.92
CA GLN A 36 4.39 0.74 6.91
C GLN A 36 3.27 0.70 7.94
N CYS A 37 2.81 -0.51 8.26
CA CYS A 37 1.96 -0.71 9.43
C CYS A 37 2.83 -0.72 10.70
N PRO A 38 2.63 0.20 11.67
CA PRO A 38 3.45 0.24 12.89
C PRO A 38 3.24 -0.98 13.80
N ARG A 39 2.17 -1.77 13.59
CA ARG A 39 1.85 -2.95 14.40
C ARG A 39 2.50 -4.23 13.90
N CYS A 40 2.32 -4.57 12.63
CA CYS A 40 2.86 -5.80 12.04
C CYS A 40 4.12 -5.58 11.20
N GLN A 41 4.56 -4.32 11.03
CA GLN A 41 5.76 -3.92 10.30
C GLN A 41 5.72 -4.22 8.79
N GLU A 42 4.60 -4.74 8.29
CA GLU A 42 4.38 -4.99 6.86
C GLU A 42 4.43 -3.70 6.05
N LEU A 43 5.04 -3.82 4.86
CA LEU A 43 5.27 -2.75 3.91
C LEU A 43 4.35 -2.91 2.71
N PHE A 44 3.75 -1.80 2.28
CA PHE A 44 2.85 -1.75 1.14
C PHE A 44 3.37 -0.70 0.17
N SER A 45 3.58 -1.10 -1.07
CA SER A 45 3.89 -0.16 -2.15
C SER A 45 2.65 0.66 -2.50
N VAL A 46 2.78 1.98 -2.60
CA VAL A 46 1.65 2.89 -2.91
C VAL A 46 1.63 3.41 -4.34
N ASP A 47 2.69 3.23 -5.09
CA ASP A 47 2.83 3.73 -6.45
C ASP A 47 2.41 2.69 -7.50
N ASN A 48 2.88 1.45 -7.35
CA ASN A 48 2.51 0.33 -8.20
C ASN A 48 2.65 -1.02 -7.48
N SER A 49 1.96 -2.04 -7.99
CA SER A 49 2.11 -3.40 -7.48
C SER A 49 3.52 -3.91 -7.75
N CYS A 50 4.18 -4.39 -6.69
CA CYS A 50 5.56 -4.84 -6.72
C CYS A 50 5.71 -6.09 -5.84
N PRO A 51 6.27 -7.20 -6.35
CA PRO A 51 6.39 -8.46 -5.61
C PRO A 51 7.21 -8.39 -4.32
N ALA A 52 8.02 -7.33 -4.14
CA ALA A 52 8.81 -7.11 -2.94
C ALA A 52 7.97 -6.64 -1.73
N PHE A 53 6.73 -6.20 -1.94
CA PHE A 53 5.87 -5.61 -0.90
C PHE A 53 4.48 -6.27 -0.91
N HIS A 54 3.72 -6.07 0.17
CA HIS A 54 2.30 -6.42 0.16
C HIS A 54 1.52 -5.54 -0.81
N ASP A 55 0.54 -6.14 -1.48
CA ASP A 55 -0.35 -5.40 -2.37
C ASP A 55 -1.24 -4.47 -1.55
N ILE A 56 -1.24 -3.18 -1.89
CA ILE A 56 -2.01 -2.18 -1.14
C ILE A 56 -3.53 -2.41 -1.24
N LEU A 57 -3.99 -3.09 -2.29
CA LEU A 57 -5.38 -3.47 -2.47
C LEU A 57 -5.83 -4.52 -1.45
N ASP A 58 -4.92 -5.23 -0.77
CA ASP A 58 -5.27 -6.10 0.36
C ASP A 58 -5.93 -5.32 1.50
N LEU A 59 -5.65 -4.03 1.63
CA LEU A 59 -6.28 -3.17 2.62
C LEU A 59 -7.79 -2.96 2.34
N GLU A 60 -8.25 -3.07 1.09
CA GLU A 60 -9.70 -2.92 0.79
C GLU A 60 -10.55 -4.00 1.43
N LYS A 61 -9.98 -5.21 1.64
CA LYS A 61 -10.70 -6.33 2.26
C LYS A 61 -11.28 -5.96 3.63
N ASN A 62 -10.63 -5.02 4.31
CA ASN A 62 -11.00 -4.56 5.64
C ASN A 62 -11.47 -3.08 5.67
N ASN A 63 -11.33 -2.35 4.56
CA ASN A 63 -11.64 -0.93 4.46
C ASN A 63 -12.40 -0.66 3.16
N PHE A 64 -13.73 -0.83 3.21
CA PHE A 64 -14.57 -0.59 2.04
C PHE A 64 -14.35 0.81 1.48
N GLU A 65 -14.26 0.91 0.15
CA GLU A 65 -14.12 2.17 -0.60
C GLU A 65 -12.86 2.98 -0.28
N LEU A 66 -11.81 2.33 0.24
CA LEU A 66 -10.52 2.99 0.50
C LEU A 66 -9.91 3.56 -0.79
N PHE A 67 -10.08 2.87 -1.92
CA PHE A 67 -9.60 3.31 -3.22
C PHE A 67 -10.75 3.51 -4.21
N SER A 68 -10.66 4.57 -5.00
CA SER A 68 -11.49 4.75 -6.19
C SER A 68 -11.06 3.80 -7.31
N ASP A 69 -11.96 3.50 -8.25
CA ASP A 69 -11.64 2.65 -9.41
C ASP A 69 -10.46 3.19 -10.23
N LYS A 70 -10.34 4.52 -10.32
CA LYS A 70 -9.19 5.18 -10.97
C LYS A 70 -7.89 4.88 -10.24
N GLU A 71 -7.86 4.95 -8.91
CA GLU A 71 -6.66 4.65 -8.13
C GLU A 71 -6.24 3.19 -8.27
N LYS A 72 -7.20 2.25 -8.29
CA LYS A 72 -6.91 0.82 -8.52
C LYS A 72 -6.34 0.59 -9.92
N PHE A 73 -6.92 1.24 -10.93
CA PHE A 73 -6.43 1.16 -12.30
C PHE A 73 -5.01 1.73 -12.43
N ASP A 74 -4.79 2.93 -11.92
CA ASP A 74 -3.48 3.59 -11.99
C ASP A 74 -2.39 2.77 -11.25
N TYR A 75 -2.72 2.18 -10.09
CA TYR A 75 -1.82 1.30 -9.32
C TYR A 75 -1.43 0.02 -10.08
N THR A 76 -2.39 -0.59 -10.78
CA THR A 76 -2.17 -1.86 -11.49
C THR A 76 -1.50 -1.68 -12.86
N LEU A 77 -1.61 -0.50 -13.48
CA LEU A 77 -1.05 -0.21 -14.81
C LEU A 77 0.47 -0.40 -14.89
N ASN A 78 1.18 -0.06 -13.81
CA ASN A 78 2.64 -0.09 -13.74
C ASN A 78 3.15 -1.30 -12.92
N SER A 79 2.35 -2.35 -12.78
CA SER A 79 2.71 -3.51 -11.97
C SER A 79 3.95 -4.21 -12.52
N HIS A 80 4.85 -4.60 -11.62
CA HIS A 80 5.96 -5.46 -12.00
C HIS A 80 5.50 -6.91 -12.18
N PRO A 81 6.08 -7.66 -13.12
CA PRO A 81 5.77 -9.07 -13.29
C PRO A 81 6.17 -9.87 -12.03
N ASN A 82 5.30 -10.82 -11.66
CA ASN A 82 5.53 -11.79 -10.58
C ASN A 82 6.59 -12.83 -10.94
#